data_AF-A0A7W0Z958-F1
#
_entry.id   AF-A0A7W0Z958-F1
#
_cell.length_a   1.000
_cell.length_b   1.000
_cell.length_c   1.000
_cell.angle_alpha   90.00
_cell.angle_beta   90.00
_cell.angle_gamma   90.00
#
_symmetry.space_group_name_H-M   'P 1'
#
loop_
_entity.id
_entity.type
_entity.pdbx_description
1 polymer ?
#
loop_
_entity_poly.entity_id
_entity_poly.type
_entity_poly.pdbx_seq_one_letter_code
_entity_poly.pdbx_strand_id
1 'polypeptide(L)'
;MTNATQAVEMDQDPPNAPAPEAPICGSGQSPVDALLEGFEGSPTGWSTSGAWAPIDVYAKTGRGSMDAPAVGFAADYSAVSPPVTIPSGGQLHFDHSYGFEDYPAEDYPAFNFDGGRVEYSTNGTSWNDAGPLFTHNGYDGQFGDSGSGTNGFVADSYGYRSSRADLSSLAGQSVRLRFRITTDDSVGDFGWTLDNVRVYSCVDTTEPTAVAPSSELSTGSTFGTSATGASVPTRISWAAGSDNVTPSGSLTYRLEERVNSGAWTPVTGFSTARSAQRMQAPGRRYEYRVIARDGAGNVSTPATGLGLRVDARQESSSLVSYSSGWLSRLARRSAWGAKVRPTTRTGAKARSSFTGRSVAVVMPKARNLGTAKVCLLRGAARRACTTVDQSPRSGLGQRKAVFTRNGLSPTQPHRVEVSDVSGRVELDGVVVLK
;
A
#
# COMPACT_ATOMS: atom_id res chain seq x y z
N MET A 1 -36.83 23.32 39.64
CA MET A 1 -36.24 23.42 38.29
C MET A 1 -35.24 22.30 38.16
N THR A 2 -35.72 21.15 37.70
CA THR A 2 -34.94 19.92 37.57
C THR A 2 -34.27 19.93 36.20
N ASN A 3 -32.94 19.95 36.22
CA ASN A 3 -31.99 19.39 35.24
C ASN A 3 -32.19 19.67 33.73
N ALA A 4 -31.55 20.74 33.25
CA ALA A 4 -31.19 20.90 31.84
C ALA A 4 -30.18 19.84 31.34
N THR A 5 -29.53 19.09 32.23
CA THR A 5 -28.57 18.02 31.90
C THR A 5 -29.22 16.74 31.38
N GLN A 6 -30.48 16.45 31.73
CA GLN A 6 -31.21 15.30 31.18
C GLN A 6 -31.56 15.48 29.70
N ALA A 7 -31.65 16.72 29.21
CA ALA A 7 -31.87 17.00 27.79
C ALA A 7 -30.62 16.77 26.92
N VAL A 8 -29.41 16.76 27.50
CA VAL A 8 -28.15 16.56 26.78
C VAL A 8 -27.83 15.06 26.60
N GLU A 9 -28.43 14.18 27.40
CA GLU A 9 -28.25 12.73 27.31
C GLU A 9 -29.23 12.05 26.34
N MET A 10 -30.21 12.78 25.78
CA MET A 10 -31.13 12.25 24.76
C MET A 10 -30.48 12.05 23.38
N ASP A 11 -29.34 12.68 23.12
CA ASP A 11 -28.57 12.51 21.87
C ASP A 11 -27.54 11.37 21.95
N GLN A 12 -27.50 10.64 23.08
CA GLN A 12 -26.60 9.49 23.26
C GLN A 12 -27.37 8.19 23.06
N ASP A 13 -26.77 7.26 22.32
CA ASP A 13 -27.31 5.91 22.21
C ASP A 13 -27.45 5.27 23.60
N PRO A 14 -28.61 4.66 23.93
CA PRO A 14 -28.76 3.93 25.17
C PRO A 14 -27.68 2.84 25.27
N PRO A 15 -26.87 2.80 26.35
CA PRO A 15 -25.75 1.87 26.46
C PRO A 15 -26.14 0.38 26.32
N ASN A 16 -27.40 0.06 26.63
CA ASN A 16 -27.95 -1.29 26.60
C ASN A 16 -28.82 -1.57 25.37
N ALA A 17 -29.01 -0.60 24.47
CA ALA A 17 -29.80 -0.73 23.24
C ALA A 17 -29.39 0.35 22.21
N PRO A 18 -28.14 0.32 21.70
CA PRO A 18 -27.68 1.30 20.73
C PRO A 18 -28.40 1.11 19.39
N ALA A 19 -28.70 2.20 18.69
CA ALA A 19 -29.24 2.12 17.34
C ALA A 19 -28.19 1.50 16.40
N PRO A 20 -28.52 0.46 15.61
CA PRO A 20 -27.55 -0.17 14.72
C PRO A 20 -27.08 0.78 13.61
N GLU A 21 -25.79 1.10 13.58
CA GLU A 21 -25.17 1.94 12.55
C GLU A 21 -24.36 1.11 11.55
N ALA A 22 -24.56 1.34 10.26
CA ALA A 22 -23.78 0.73 9.18
C ALA A 22 -22.55 1.58 8.85
N PRO A 23 -21.34 0.99 8.76
CA PRO A 23 -20.13 1.76 8.49
C PRO A 23 -20.09 2.26 7.04
N ILE A 24 -19.60 3.49 6.84
CA ILE A 24 -19.45 4.11 5.51
C ILE A 24 -18.29 3.48 4.73
N CYS A 25 -17.05 3.68 5.19
CA CYS A 25 -15.85 3.15 4.55
C CYS A 25 -14.95 2.44 5.55
N GLY A 26 -14.08 1.56 5.04
CA GLY A 26 -13.03 0.94 5.84
C GLY A 26 -12.04 1.98 6.37
N SER A 27 -11.28 1.59 7.40
CA SER A 27 -10.23 2.44 7.96
C SER A 27 -9.25 2.90 6.88
N GLY A 28 -8.93 4.20 6.86
CA GLY A 28 -8.03 4.79 5.88
C GLY A 28 -8.64 5.09 4.51
N GLN A 29 -9.92 4.79 4.28
CA GLN A 29 -10.63 5.13 3.06
C GLN A 29 -11.63 6.28 3.29
N SER A 30 -11.90 7.06 2.25
CA SER A 30 -12.90 8.13 2.26
C SER A 30 -14.00 7.85 1.24
N PRO A 31 -15.26 8.21 1.54
CA PRO A 31 -16.34 8.11 0.55
C PRO A 31 -16.15 9.16 -0.55
N VAL A 32 -16.43 8.77 -1.79
CA VAL A 32 -16.63 9.67 -2.92
C VAL A 32 -18.05 9.48 -3.42
N ASP A 33 -18.86 10.51 -3.23
CA ASP A 33 -20.30 10.47 -3.44
C ASP A 33 -20.63 10.69 -4.93
N ALA A 34 -21.41 9.76 -5.50
CA ALA A 34 -22.11 9.92 -6.77
C ALA A 34 -23.51 10.54 -6.56
N LEU A 35 -24.09 10.32 -5.38
CA LEU A 35 -25.30 10.97 -4.88
C LEU A 35 -25.13 11.14 -3.37
N LEU A 36 -25.49 12.31 -2.85
CA LEU A 36 -25.71 12.55 -1.42
C LEU A 36 -26.90 13.51 -1.30
N GLU A 37 -27.95 13.06 -0.63
CA GLU A 37 -29.13 13.87 -0.32
C GLU A 37 -29.41 13.80 1.18
N GLY A 38 -29.34 14.95 1.84
CA GLY A 38 -29.66 15.13 3.27
C GLY A 38 -30.94 15.94 3.48
N PHE A 39 -31.69 16.26 2.42
CA PHE A 39 -33.00 16.91 2.49
C PHE A 39 -33.05 18.29 3.18
N GLU A 40 -31.91 18.95 3.36
CA GLU A 40 -31.77 20.31 3.94
C GLU A 40 -32.43 21.43 3.12
N GLY A 41 -32.97 21.10 1.95
CA GLY A 41 -33.68 22.00 1.06
C GLY A 41 -34.61 21.24 0.12
N SER A 42 -35.00 21.85 -1.00
CA SER A 42 -35.85 21.15 -1.98
C SER A 42 -35.07 19.98 -2.61
N PRO A 43 -35.52 18.72 -2.47
CA PRO A 43 -34.78 17.54 -2.93
C PRO A 43 -34.81 17.45 -4.45
N THR A 44 -33.80 18.05 -5.08
CA THR A 44 -33.80 18.29 -6.52
C THR A 44 -33.69 16.96 -7.27
N GLY A 45 -34.65 16.70 -8.18
CA GLY A 45 -34.68 15.50 -9.01
C GLY A 45 -35.27 14.27 -8.33
N TRP A 46 -35.63 14.35 -7.05
CA TRP A 46 -36.46 13.36 -6.39
C TRP A 46 -37.93 13.53 -6.83
N SER A 47 -38.64 12.42 -6.95
CA SER A 47 -40.07 12.40 -7.23
C SER A 47 -40.79 11.57 -6.18
N THR A 48 -41.91 12.08 -5.68
CA THR A 48 -42.74 11.38 -4.70
C THR A 48 -44.09 11.01 -5.28
N SER A 49 -44.65 9.91 -4.79
CA SER A 49 -46.03 9.46 -5.01
C SER A 49 -46.66 9.19 -3.65
N GLY A 50 -47.84 9.75 -3.40
CA GLY A 50 -48.50 9.65 -2.10
C GLY A 50 -47.95 10.66 -1.09
N ALA A 51 -47.72 10.21 0.14
CA ALA A 51 -47.51 11.10 1.29
C ALA A 51 -46.04 11.51 1.56
N TRP A 52 -45.06 11.00 0.80
CA TRP A 52 -43.65 11.38 0.98
C TRP A 52 -43.43 12.89 0.76
N ALA A 53 -42.88 13.56 1.77
CA ALA A 53 -42.59 14.98 1.75
C ALA A 53 -41.35 15.33 2.59
N PRO A 54 -40.61 16.39 2.23
CA PRO A 54 -39.56 16.92 3.08
C PRO A 54 -40.16 17.56 4.35
N ILE A 55 -39.53 17.34 5.50
CA ILE A 55 -39.86 17.90 6.81
C ILE A 55 -38.62 18.51 7.47
N ASP A 56 -38.80 19.35 8.50
CA ASP A 56 -37.71 20.07 9.18
C ASP A 56 -37.62 19.86 10.71
N VAL A 57 -38.27 18.81 11.22
CA VAL A 57 -38.44 18.56 12.67
C VAL A 57 -37.84 17.24 13.17
N TYR A 58 -37.44 16.33 12.29
CA TYR A 58 -36.96 14.99 12.66
C TYR A 58 -35.86 14.48 11.71
N ALA A 59 -34.73 15.19 11.69
CA ALA A 59 -33.55 14.83 10.90
C ALA A 59 -32.50 14.08 11.73
N LYS A 60 -31.73 13.19 11.10
CA LYS A 60 -30.57 12.54 11.75
C LYS A 60 -29.43 13.53 11.86
N THR A 61 -29.24 14.36 10.85
CA THR A 61 -28.27 15.45 10.84
C THR A 61 -28.89 16.71 10.25
N GLY A 62 -28.38 17.88 10.63
CA GLY A 62 -28.90 19.13 10.07
C GLY A 62 -30.33 19.41 10.52
N ARG A 63 -31.18 19.84 9.59
CA ARG A 63 -32.57 20.21 9.86
C ARG A 63 -33.56 19.39 9.04
N GLY A 64 -33.21 18.96 7.84
CA GLY A 64 -34.14 18.40 6.88
C GLY A 64 -34.16 16.88 6.88
N SER A 65 -35.31 16.28 6.65
CA SER A 65 -35.44 14.85 6.33
C SER A 65 -36.62 14.63 5.38
N MET A 66 -36.76 13.43 4.84
CA MET A 66 -37.87 13.02 3.98
C MET A 66 -38.74 12.03 4.73
N ASP A 67 -40.06 12.26 4.81
CA ASP A 67 -40.96 11.51 5.68
C ASP A 67 -42.27 11.10 4.97
N ALA A 68 -42.81 9.94 5.33
CA ALA A 68 -44.18 9.55 5.02
C ALA A 68 -44.80 8.71 6.15
N PRO A 69 -46.08 8.96 6.51
CA PRO A 69 -46.77 8.20 7.55
C PRO A 69 -47.20 6.79 7.10
N ALA A 70 -47.28 5.86 8.06
CA ALA A 70 -47.99 4.59 7.91
C ALA A 70 -49.47 4.82 8.29
N VAL A 71 -50.35 4.89 7.29
CA VAL A 71 -51.76 5.26 7.48
C VAL A 71 -52.64 4.03 7.67
N GLY A 72 -53.69 4.15 8.49
CA GLY A 72 -54.65 3.06 8.73
C GLY A 72 -55.69 2.87 7.64
N PHE A 73 -55.24 2.87 6.39
CA PHE A 73 -55.99 2.50 5.20
C PHE A 73 -55.02 2.12 4.09
N ALA A 74 -55.46 1.31 3.13
CA ALA A 74 -54.55 0.72 2.16
C ALA A 74 -53.86 1.79 1.31
N ALA A 75 -52.52 1.83 1.39
CA ALA A 75 -51.72 2.83 0.71
C ALA A 75 -50.43 2.26 0.11
N ASP A 76 -49.93 2.95 -0.92
CA ASP A 76 -48.68 2.64 -1.62
C ASP A 76 -47.94 3.94 -1.93
N TYR A 77 -47.01 4.31 -1.06
CA TYR A 77 -46.26 5.56 -1.15
C TYR A 77 -44.84 5.29 -1.60
N SER A 78 -44.29 6.16 -2.45
CA SER A 78 -42.88 6.05 -2.83
C SER A 78 -42.17 7.38 -2.97
N ALA A 79 -40.90 7.40 -2.55
CA ALA A 79 -39.91 8.42 -2.87
C ALA A 79 -38.86 7.82 -3.80
N VAL A 80 -38.63 8.45 -4.95
CA VAL A 80 -37.73 7.94 -6.00
C VAL A 80 -36.60 8.93 -6.23
N SER A 81 -35.37 8.43 -6.20
CA SER A 81 -34.17 9.24 -6.44
C SER A 81 -34.07 9.71 -7.91
N PRO A 82 -33.29 10.78 -8.18
CA PRO A 82 -32.77 11.00 -9.53
C PRO A 82 -31.93 9.79 -9.99
N PRO A 83 -31.75 9.60 -11.31
CA PRO A 83 -30.86 8.56 -11.81
C PRO A 83 -29.42 8.87 -11.41
N VAL A 84 -28.72 7.87 -10.87
CA VAL A 84 -27.31 7.96 -10.45
C VAL A 84 -26.51 6.85 -11.12
N THR A 85 -25.34 7.20 -11.67
CA THR A 85 -24.42 6.19 -12.20
C THR A 85 -23.69 5.53 -11.05
N ILE A 86 -23.80 4.20 -10.93
CA ILE A 86 -23.17 3.47 -9.83
C ILE A 86 -21.65 3.40 -10.04
N PRO A 87 -20.82 3.87 -9.09
CA PRO A 87 -19.37 3.78 -9.21
C PRO A 87 -18.88 2.32 -9.07
N SER A 88 -17.64 2.05 -9.49
CA SER A 88 -17.00 0.75 -9.22
C SER A 88 -16.88 0.52 -7.72
N GLY A 89 -17.32 -0.64 -7.23
CA GLY A 89 -17.43 -0.89 -5.78
C GLY A 89 -18.48 -0.01 -5.08
N GLY A 90 -19.49 0.43 -5.83
CA GLY A 90 -20.53 1.33 -5.33
C GLY A 90 -21.35 0.74 -4.20
N GLN A 91 -21.76 1.60 -3.27
CA GLN A 91 -22.58 1.25 -2.12
C GLN A 91 -23.74 2.24 -1.99
N LEU A 92 -24.86 1.77 -1.47
CA LEU A 92 -25.93 2.59 -0.93
C LEU A 92 -25.77 2.64 0.59
N HIS A 93 -25.85 3.82 1.18
CA HIS A 93 -26.03 4.03 2.61
C HIS A 93 -27.14 5.05 2.83
N PHE A 94 -27.94 4.89 3.88
CA PHE A 94 -28.95 5.88 4.27
C PHE A 94 -29.25 5.74 5.77
N ASP A 95 -29.59 6.87 6.37
CA ASP A 95 -30.09 6.95 7.74
C ASP A 95 -31.61 6.89 7.70
N HIS A 96 -32.22 6.15 8.60
CA HIS A 96 -33.67 6.02 8.66
C HIS A 96 -34.20 5.68 10.03
N SER A 97 -35.44 6.14 10.28
CA SER A 97 -36.25 5.80 11.44
C SER A 97 -37.63 5.37 10.94
N TYR A 98 -38.17 4.28 11.46
CA TYR A 98 -39.46 3.75 11.03
C TYR A 98 -40.25 3.10 12.17
N GLY A 99 -41.56 3.13 12.03
CA GLY A 99 -42.53 2.42 12.85
C GLY A 99 -43.70 2.03 11.97
N PHE A 100 -43.98 0.73 11.88
CA PHE A 100 -45.01 0.16 11.03
C PHE A 100 -45.92 -0.73 11.85
N GLU A 101 -47.20 -0.76 11.51
CA GLU A 101 -48.19 -1.55 12.23
C GLU A 101 -47.75 -3.02 12.35
N ASP A 102 -47.63 -3.46 13.59
CA ASP A 102 -47.33 -4.82 13.97
C ASP A 102 -48.22 -5.30 15.12
N TYR A 103 -48.30 -6.62 15.24
CA TYR A 103 -48.86 -7.30 16.38
C TYR A 103 -47.73 -8.04 17.11
N PRO A 104 -47.37 -7.64 18.34
CA PRO A 104 -46.28 -8.26 19.07
C PRO A 104 -46.64 -9.70 19.47
N ALA A 105 -45.63 -10.57 19.54
CA ALA A 105 -45.81 -11.96 19.96
C ALA A 105 -46.11 -12.07 21.46
N GLU A 106 -47.38 -11.91 21.83
CA GLU A 106 -47.88 -12.22 23.18
C GLU A 106 -48.49 -13.65 23.19
N ASP A 107 -49.77 -13.77 22.82
CA ASP A 107 -50.51 -15.04 22.76
C ASP A 107 -50.60 -15.62 21.33
N TYR A 108 -50.18 -14.87 20.32
CA TYR A 108 -50.14 -15.25 18.90
C TYR A 108 -48.75 -15.02 18.30
N PRO A 109 -48.39 -15.66 17.17
CA PRO A 109 -47.16 -15.33 16.45
C PRO A 109 -47.14 -13.85 16.10
N ALA A 110 -45.97 -13.21 16.26
CA ALA A 110 -45.79 -11.82 15.81
C ALA A 110 -46.15 -11.72 14.32
N PHE A 111 -46.83 -10.63 13.97
CA PHE A 111 -47.29 -10.39 12.61
C PHE A 111 -47.08 -8.92 12.27
N ASN A 112 -46.60 -8.64 11.06
CA ASN A 112 -46.44 -7.26 10.58
C ASN A 112 -47.42 -7.05 9.44
N PHE A 113 -48.24 -6.02 9.53
CA PHE A 113 -49.22 -5.68 8.50
C PHE A 113 -48.58 -4.74 7.48
N ASP A 114 -47.90 -3.73 8.01
CA ASP A 114 -47.27 -2.67 7.24
C ASP A 114 -45.77 -2.86 7.10
N GLY A 115 -45.18 -2.22 6.09
CA GLY A 115 -43.73 -2.20 5.97
C GLY A 115 -43.15 -1.29 4.91
N GLY A 116 -41.86 -1.04 5.08
CA GLY A 116 -41.01 -0.26 4.20
C GLY A 116 -40.07 -1.14 3.38
N ARG A 117 -39.88 -0.83 2.10
CA ARG A 117 -38.88 -1.51 1.26
C ARG A 117 -38.07 -0.56 0.40
N VAL A 118 -36.87 -1.00 0.03
CA VAL A 118 -35.99 -0.32 -0.92
C VAL A 118 -35.92 -1.13 -2.20
N GLU A 119 -36.14 -0.45 -3.32
CA GLU A 119 -36.08 -1.05 -4.65
C GLU A 119 -35.14 -0.26 -5.53
N TYR A 120 -34.68 -0.88 -6.61
CA TYR A 120 -33.88 -0.22 -7.62
C TYR A 120 -34.36 -0.52 -9.03
N SER A 121 -34.14 0.45 -9.93
CA SER A 121 -34.45 0.34 -11.35
C SER A 121 -33.24 0.68 -12.20
N THR A 122 -32.90 -0.19 -13.15
CA THR A 122 -31.83 0.01 -14.15
C THR A 122 -32.35 0.51 -15.50
N ASN A 123 -33.67 0.58 -15.67
CA ASN A 123 -34.34 1.01 -16.91
C ASN A 123 -35.39 2.11 -16.70
N GLY A 124 -35.65 2.50 -15.45
CA GLY A 124 -36.62 3.53 -15.08
C GLY A 124 -38.08 3.09 -15.08
N THR A 125 -38.39 1.83 -15.43
CA THR A 125 -39.77 1.35 -15.58
C THR A 125 -40.09 0.12 -14.72
N SER A 126 -39.15 -0.81 -14.57
CA SER A 126 -39.30 -1.99 -13.70
C SER A 126 -38.43 -1.86 -12.45
N TRP A 127 -38.92 -2.40 -11.34
CA TRP A 127 -38.27 -2.31 -10.03
C TRP A 127 -37.88 -3.69 -9.53
N ASN A 128 -36.67 -3.78 -9.00
CA ASN A 128 -36.13 -4.98 -8.37
C ASN A 128 -36.00 -4.72 -6.87
N ASP A 129 -36.20 -5.75 -6.05
CA ASP A 129 -35.97 -5.66 -4.60
C ASP A 129 -34.48 -5.49 -4.29
N ALA A 130 -34.14 -4.49 -3.46
CA ALA A 130 -32.77 -4.27 -2.98
C ALA A 130 -32.43 -5.14 -1.75
N GLY A 131 -33.40 -5.84 -1.16
CA GLY A 131 -33.25 -6.73 -0.01
C GLY A 131 -31.98 -7.60 -0.05
N PRO A 132 -31.76 -8.39 -1.12
CA PRO A 132 -30.59 -9.24 -1.26
C PRO A 132 -29.23 -8.51 -1.35
N LEU A 133 -29.23 -7.20 -1.58
CA LEU A 133 -28.01 -6.38 -1.68
C LEU A 133 -27.57 -5.82 -0.33
N PHE A 134 -28.42 -5.83 0.70
CA PHE A 134 -28.04 -5.34 2.02
C PHE A 134 -26.92 -6.19 2.62
N THR A 135 -25.89 -5.50 3.10
CA THR A 135 -24.76 -6.10 3.81
C THR A 135 -24.79 -5.78 5.30
N HIS A 136 -25.49 -4.71 5.69
CA HIS A 136 -25.62 -4.26 7.07
C HIS A 136 -27.03 -3.71 7.26
N ASN A 137 -27.68 -4.11 8.36
CA ASN A 137 -28.95 -3.54 8.82
C ASN A 137 -30.06 -3.53 7.77
N GLY A 138 -30.12 -4.54 6.89
CA GLY A 138 -31.20 -4.68 5.90
C GLY A 138 -32.54 -5.08 6.52
N TYR A 139 -33.47 -5.53 5.67
CA TYR A 139 -34.80 -5.99 6.08
C TYR A 139 -34.77 -6.94 7.28
N ASP A 140 -35.66 -6.70 8.23
CA ASP A 140 -35.76 -7.39 9.51
C ASP A 140 -37.02 -8.27 9.61
N GLY A 141 -37.91 -8.24 8.62
CA GLY A 141 -39.05 -9.15 8.60
C GLY A 141 -39.82 -9.21 7.29
N GLN A 142 -41.00 -9.81 7.40
CA GLN A 142 -42.00 -9.91 6.34
C GLN A 142 -43.28 -9.23 6.80
N PHE A 143 -43.98 -8.56 5.88
CA PHE A 143 -45.25 -7.87 6.14
C PHE A 143 -46.31 -8.13 5.07
N GLY A 144 -47.59 -7.93 5.43
CA GLY A 144 -48.74 -7.94 4.54
C GLY A 144 -49.89 -8.86 5.00
N ASP A 145 -51.08 -8.65 4.45
CA ASP A 145 -52.39 -9.13 4.97
C ASP A 145 -52.64 -10.65 4.94
N SER A 146 -51.73 -11.45 4.37
CA SER A 146 -51.88 -12.91 4.31
C SER A 146 -50.52 -13.59 4.30
N GLY A 147 -50.43 -14.79 4.88
CA GLY A 147 -49.20 -15.48 5.34
C GLY A 147 -48.06 -15.74 4.35
N SER A 148 -48.06 -15.17 3.15
CA SER A 148 -46.87 -14.94 2.33
C SER A 148 -46.52 -13.45 2.31
N GLY A 149 -45.77 -13.00 3.30
CA GLY A 149 -45.41 -11.58 3.43
C GLY A 149 -44.31 -11.14 2.45
N THR A 150 -44.25 -9.84 2.19
CA THR A 150 -43.17 -9.17 1.47
C THR A 150 -42.01 -8.90 2.42
N ASN A 151 -40.77 -9.18 2.02
CA ASN A 151 -39.62 -8.82 2.85
C ASN A 151 -39.47 -7.29 2.92
N GLY A 152 -39.24 -6.75 4.11
CA GLY A 152 -39.06 -5.32 4.33
C GLY A 152 -38.55 -4.97 5.71
N PHE A 153 -38.49 -3.66 5.94
CA PHE A 153 -38.41 -3.07 7.27
C PHE A 153 -39.80 -3.08 7.90
N VAL A 154 -39.92 -3.64 9.10
CA VAL A 154 -41.19 -3.86 9.80
C VAL A 154 -41.10 -3.45 11.26
N ALA A 155 -42.24 -3.27 11.92
CA ALA A 155 -42.32 -2.83 13.32
C ALA A 155 -41.49 -1.56 13.59
N ASP A 156 -41.00 -1.39 14.81
CA ASP A 156 -40.24 -0.23 15.24
C ASP A 156 -38.72 -0.36 15.03
N SER A 157 -38.11 0.70 14.51
CA SER A 157 -36.66 0.88 14.49
C SER A 157 -36.09 1.44 15.80
N TYR A 158 -36.97 1.90 16.69
CA TYR A 158 -36.64 2.58 17.96
C TYR A 158 -35.79 3.85 17.79
N GLY A 159 -35.96 4.56 16.68
CA GLY A 159 -35.23 5.76 16.31
C GLY A 159 -34.32 5.57 15.09
N TYR A 160 -33.48 6.57 14.83
CA TYR A 160 -32.60 6.55 13.67
C TYR A 160 -31.51 5.49 13.78
N ARG A 161 -31.49 4.62 12.79
CA ARG A 161 -30.42 3.66 12.49
C ARG A 161 -29.91 3.91 11.07
N SER A 162 -28.92 3.14 10.61
CA SER A 162 -28.49 3.22 9.22
C SER A 162 -28.29 1.88 8.54
N SER A 163 -28.58 1.86 7.24
CA SER A 163 -28.57 0.68 6.38
C SER A 163 -27.49 0.80 5.31
N ARG A 164 -26.89 -0.34 4.90
CA ARG A 164 -25.93 -0.35 3.77
C ARG A 164 -26.11 -1.52 2.83
N ALA A 165 -26.17 -1.24 1.53
CA ALA A 165 -26.24 -2.24 0.46
C ALA A 165 -25.04 -2.16 -0.50
N ASP A 166 -24.58 -3.32 -0.96
CA ASP A 166 -23.56 -3.44 -1.99
C ASP A 166 -24.19 -3.31 -3.38
N LEU A 167 -23.86 -2.22 -4.09
CA LEU A 167 -24.33 -1.96 -5.45
C LEU A 167 -23.27 -2.33 -6.50
N SER A 168 -22.16 -2.97 -6.13
CA SER A 168 -21.02 -3.21 -7.04
C SER A 168 -21.40 -4.02 -8.29
N SER A 169 -22.41 -4.89 -8.20
CA SER A 169 -22.96 -5.64 -9.34
C SER A 169 -23.64 -4.75 -10.39
N LEU A 170 -23.99 -3.52 -10.03
CA LEU A 170 -24.63 -2.51 -10.88
C LEU A 170 -23.65 -1.45 -11.39
N ALA A 171 -22.34 -1.59 -11.13
CA ALA A 171 -21.33 -0.62 -11.50
C ALA A 171 -21.40 -0.20 -12.99
N GLY A 172 -21.34 1.10 -13.24
CA GLY A 172 -21.43 1.70 -14.57
C GLY A 172 -22.86 1.86 -15.12
N GLN A 173 -23.88 1.26 -14.49
CA GLN A 173 -25.28 1.44 -14.87
C GLN A 173 -25.85 2.72 -14.24
N SER A 174 -26.83 3.31 -14.92
CA SER A 174 -27.66 4.39 -14.36
C SER A 174 -28.84 3.77 -13.60
N VAL A 175 -28.92 4.02 -12.30
CA VAL A 175 -29.86 3.40 -11.38
C VAL A 175 -30.72 4.47 -10.71
N ARG A 176 -32.01 4.18 -10.52
CA ARG A 176 -32.88 4.92 -9.59
C ARG A 176 -33.17 4.05 -8.37
N LEU A 177 -33.20 4.67 -7.20
CA LEU A 177 -33.61 4.03 -5.95
C LEU A 177 -35.04 4.45 -5.62
N ARG A 178 -35.82 3.54 -5.03
CA ARG A 178 -37.18 3.81 -4.55
C ARG A 178 -37.33 3.32 -3.13
N PHE A 179 -37.71 4.23 -2.25
CA PHE A 179 -38.13 3.93 -0.89
C PHE A 179 -39.65 3.89 -0.90
N ARG A 180 -40.21 2.77 -0.46
CA ARG A 180 -41.63 2.48 -0.62
C ARG A 180 -42.26 2.03 0.69
N ILE A 181 -43.39 2.62 1.06
CA ILE A 181 -44.26 2.17 2.16
C ILE A 181 -45.46 1.47 1.55
N THR A 182 -45.91 0.38 2.15
CA THR A 182 -47.19 -0.25 1.84
C THR A 182 -47.91 -0.54 3.14
N THR A 183 -49.19 -0.14 3.22
CA THR A 183 -50.05 -0.31 4.39
C THR A 183 -51.30 -1.12 4.08
N ASP A 184 -51.86 -1.77 5.09
CA ASP A 184 -53.12 -2.53 5.03
C ASP A 184 -54.35 -1.60 5.13
N ASP A 185 -55.56 -2.15 5.29
CA ASP A 185 -56.81 -1.37 5.33
C ASP A 185 -57.23 -0.86 6.73
N SER A 186 -56.43 -1.03 7.78
CA SER A 186 -56.81 -0.64 9.15
C SER A 186 -55.64 -0.38 10.09
N VAL A 187 -55.77 0.61 10.99
CA VAL A 187 -54.74 0.97 11.99
C VAL A 187 -53.44 1.50 11.34
N GLY A 188 -52.99 2.66 11.81
CA GLY A 188 -51.76 3.27 11.30
C GLY A 188 -50.73 3.38 12.42
N ASP A 189 -49.51 3.72 12.02
CA ASP A 189 -48.39 3.93 12.93
C ASP A 189 -47.53 5.12 12.47
N PHE A 190 -46.30 5.23 12.97
CA PHE A 190 -45.39 6.34 12.75
C PHE A 190 -45.08 6.58 11.26
N GLY A 191 -44.76 5.53 10.51
CA GLY A 191 -44.30 5.62 9.12
C GLY A 191 -42.79 5.52 8.98
N TRP A 192 -42.22 6.23 8.00
CA TRP A 192 -40.81 6.12 7.65
C TRP A 192 -40.20 7.49 7.34
N THR A 193 -39.16 7.82 8.10
CA THR A 193 -38.30 8.98 7.86
C THR A 193 -36.94 8.55 7.32
N LEU A 194 -36.43 9.27 6.31
CA LEU A 194 -35.15 9.08 5.64
C LEU A 194 -34.28 10.33 5.75
N ASP A 195 -32.99 10.12 5.94
CA ASP A 195 -31.96 11.15 5.89
C ASP A 195 -30.65 10.58 5.29
N ASN A 196 -29.75 11.47 4.85
CA ASN A 196 -28.41 11.13 4.35
C ASN A 196 -28.36 10.00 3.32
N VAL A 197 -29.27 9.99 2.34
CA VAL A 197 -29.27 8.98 1.28
C VAL A 197 -28.05 9.18 0.38
N ARG A 198 -27.17 8.19 0.38
CA ARG A 198 -25.84 8.26 -0.22
C ARG A 198 -25.61 7.09 -1.18
N VAL A 199 -25.19 7.39 -2.40
CA VAL A 199 -24.57 6.42 -3.32
C VAL A 199 -23.13 6.82 -3.55
N TYR A 200 -22.19 5.95 -3.20
CA TYR A 200 -20.77 6.31 -3.10
C TYR A 200 -19.85 5.12 -3.37
N SER A 201 -18.56 5.39 -3.50
CA SER A 201 -17.50 4.37 -3.45
C SER A 201 -16.46 4.76 -2.40
N CYS A 202 -15.76 3.77 -1.84
CA CYS A 202 -14.65 4.01 -0.92
C CYS A 202 -13.33 4.03 -1.67
N VAL A 203 -12.60 5.14 -1.58
CA VAL A 203 -11.29 5.30 -2.20
C VAL A 203 -10.22 5.50 -1.13
N ASP A 204 -9.04 4.95 -1.37
CA ASP A 204 -7.85 5.26 -0.59
C ASP A 204 -7.16 6.47 -1.20
N THR A 205 -7.03 7.55 -0.43
CA THR A 205 -6.42 8.82 -0.85
C THR A 205 -5.08 9.08 -0.17
N THR A 206 -4.63 8.18 0.69
CA THR A 206 -3.42 8.37 1.47
C THR A 206 -2.23 7.92 0.65
N GLU A 207 -1.16 8.72 0.60
CA GLU A 207 0.05 8.30 -0.09
C GLU A 207 0.79 7.21 0.70
N PRO A 208 1.35 6.19 0.02
CA PRO A 208 2.21 5.22 0.68
C PRO A 208 3.51 5.88 1.12
N THR A 209 4.23 5.25 2.05
CA THR A 209 5.59 5.67 2.46
C THR A 209 6.65 4.74 1.86
N ALA A 210 7.60 5.31 1.12
CA ALA A 210 8.75 4.57 0.60
C ALA A 210 9.93 4.52 1.59
N VAL A 211 10.74 3.45 1.52
CA VAL A 211 12.00 3.33 2.26
C VAL A 211 13.17 3.66 1.34
N ALA A 212 14.09 4.51 1.83
CA ALA A 212 15.25 4.92 1.06
C ALA A 212 16.15 3.72 0.69
N PRO A 213 16.70 3.68 -0.53
CA PRO A 213 17.53 2.57 -0.97
C PRO A 213 18.94 2.60 -0.37
N SER A 214 19.53 1.42 -0.17
CA SER A 214 20.94 1.21 0.10
C SER A 214 21.69 0.74 -1.17
N SER A 215 23.01 0.93 -1.17
CA SER A 215 23.91 0.49 -2.26
C SER A 215 24.96 -0.45 -1.70
N GLU A 216 25.12 -1.62 -2.33
CA GLU A 216 25.96 -2.70 -1.81
C GLU A 216 26.77 -3.42 -2.90
N LEU A 217 27.91 -3.97 -2.49
CA LEU A 217 28.74 -4.83 -3.33
C LEU A 217 28.37 -6.30 -3.14
N SER A 218 28.23 -7.04 -4.24
CA SER A 218 27.95 -8.48 -4.22
C SER A 218 29.23 -9.29 -4.44
N THR A 219 29.50 -10.27 -3.56
CA THR A 219 30.59 -11.24 -3.75
C THR A 219 30.31 -12.09 -4.99
N GLY A 220 31.35 -12.43 -5.76
CA GLY A 220 31.27 -13.19 -7.00
C GLY A 220 30.98 -12.37 -8.26
N SER A 221 30.60 -11.10 -8.10
CA SER A 221 30.36 -10.17 -9.22
C SER A 221 31.63 -9.93 -10.05
N THR A 222 31.46 -9.68 -11.34
CA THR A 222 32.55 -9.37 -12.28
C THR A 222 32.57 -7.89 -12.59
N PHE A 223 33.70 -7.24 -12.33
CA PHE A 223 33.91 -5.81 -12.60
C PHE A 223 34.17 -5.59 -14.08
N GLY A 224 33.76 -4.45 -14.64
CA GLY A 224 34.01 -4.06 -16.04
C GLY A 224 35.51 -3.87 -16.34
N THR A 225 35.90 -3.88 -17.62
CA THR A 225 37.30 -3.56 -18.00
C THR A 225 37.43 -2.08 -18.30
N SER A 226 38.65 -1.52 -18.25
CA SER A 226 38.90 -0.19 -18.81
C SER A 226 38.56 -0.07 -20.30
N ALA A 227 38.66 -1.16 -21.08
CA ALA A 227 38.36 -1.15 -22.52
C ALA A 227 36.85 -1.01 -22.83
N THR A 228 35.98 -1.43 -21.91
CA THR A 228 34.52 -1.36 -22.04
C THR A 228 33.90 -0.24 -21.19
N GLY A 229 34.74 0.64 -20.64
CA GLY A 229 34.38 1.53 -19.54
C GLY A 229 34.42 0.79 -18.20
N ALA A 230 35.35 1.20 -17.32
CA ALA A 230 35.47 0.59 -15.99
C ALA A 230 34.14 0.73 -15.23
N SER A 231 33.57 -0.39 -14.80
CA SER A 231 32.28 -0.40 -14.10
C SER A 231 32.30 -1.30 -12.87
N VAL A 232 31.64 -0.85 -11.81
CA VAL A 232 31.52 -1.53 -10.53
C VAL A 232 30.08 -2.03 -10.37
N PRO A 233 29.85 -3.36 -10.40
CA PRO A 233 28.53 -3.92 -10.17
C PRO A 233 28.09 -3.63 -8.73
N THR A 234 26.98 -2.92 -8.61
CA THR A 234 26.42 -2.47 -7.33
C THR A 234 24.94 -2.85 -7.28
N ARG A 235 24.55 -3.54 -6.22
CA ARG A 235 23.16 -3.84 -5.94
C ARG A 235 22.53 -2.67 -5.21
N ILE A 236 21.47 -2.11 -5.77
CA ILE A 236 20.61 -1.13 -5.12
C ILE A 236 19.40 -1.86 -4.58
N SER A 237 19.06 -1.68 -3.31
CA SER A 237 17.90 -2.35 -2.69
C SER A 237 17.25 -1.54 -1.60
N TRP A 238 15.97 -1.79 -1.36
CA TRP A 238 15.16 -1.12 -0.35
C TRP A 238 14.26 -2.12 0.37
N ALA A 239 13.83 -1.77 1.59
CA ALA A 239 12.81 -2.53 2.30
C ALA A 239 11.41 -2.26 1.69
N ALA A 240 10.41 -3.06 2.07
CA ALA A 240 9.04 -2.70 1.71
C ALA A 240 8.65 -1.38 2.42
N GLY A 241 7.86 -0.57 1.72
CA GLY A 241 7.16 0.57 2.29
C GLY A 241 5.97 0.15 3.15
N SER A 242 5.24 1.16 3.62
CA SER A 242 4.01 1.00 4.38
C SER A 242 2.90 1.85 3.78
N ASP A 243 1.67 1.44 4.03
CA ASP A 243 0.46 2.10 3.59
C ASP A 243 -0.69 1.73 4.55
N ASN A 244 -1.77 2.52 4.58
CA ASN A 244 -2.94 2.35 5.44
C ASN A 244 -3.91 1.28 4.93
N VAL A 245 -4.05 1.10 3.61
CA VAL A 245 -4.99 0.12 3.02
C VAL A 245 -4.24 -0.96 2.26
N THR A 246 -3.28 -0.59 1.42
CA THR A 246 -2.54 -1.51 0.57
C THR A 246 -1.51 -2.28 1.37
N PRO A 247 -1.57 -3.62 1.41
CA PRO A 247 -0.56 -4.41 2.12
C PRO A 247 0.85 -4.15 1.58
N SER A 248 1.86 -4.07 2.46
CA SER A 248 3.26 -3.80 2.07
C SER A 248 3.81 -4.72 0.98
N GLY A 249 3.29 -5.96 0.87
CA GLY A 249 3.68 -6.93 -0.16
C GLY A 249 3.10 -6.63 -1.56
N SER A 250 2.03 -5.83 -1.63
CA SER A 250 1.34 -5.44 -2.86
C SER A 250 1.76 -4.07 -3.38
N LEU A 251 2.49 -3.28 -2.57
CA LEU A 251 3.09 -2.03 -3.01
C LEU A 251 4.04 -2.26 -4.18
N THR A 252 4.01 -1.34 -5.14
CA THR A 252 4.93 -1.32 -6.28
C THR A 252 5.91 -0.16 -6.16
N TYR A 253 7.09 -0.30 -6.76
CA TYR A 253 8.21 0.63 -6.58
C TYR A 253 8.84 1.00 -7.92
N ARG A 254 9.20 2.28 -8.05
CA ARG A 254 10.07 2.79 -9.10
C ARG A 254 11.39 3.24 -8.50
N LEU A 255 12.50 2.77 -9.08
CA LEU A 255 13.84 3.27 -8.77
C LEU A 255 14.20 4.40 -9.74
N GLU A 256 14.73 5.50 -9.21
CA GLU A 256 15.30 6.59 -10.00
C GLU A 256 16.76 6.84 -9.62
N GLU A 257 17.54 7.29 -10.58
CA GLU A 257 18.96 7.61 -10.44
C GLU A 257 19.24 9.05 -10.83
N ARG A 258 20.13 9.68 -10.07
CA ARG A 258 20.80 10.92 -10.42
C ARG A 258 22.31 10.69 -10.47
N VAL A 259 22.94 11.14 -11.55
CA VAL A 259 24.40 11.10 -11.70
C VAL A 259 24.96 12.52 -11.60
N ASN A 260 25.94 12.70 -10.73
CA ASN A 260 26.50 13.99 -10.35
C ASN A 260 25.38 14.97 -9.91
N SER A 261 25.23 16.09 -10.61
CA SER A 261 24.19 17.09 -10.39
C SER A 261 23.14 17.08 -11.51
N GLY A 262 23.03 16.00 -12.29
CA GLY A 262 22.07 15.87 -13.37
C GLY A 262 20.62 15.73 -12.90
N ALA A 263 19.71 15.54 -13.85
CA ALA A 263 18.30 15.24 -13.56
C ALA A 263 18.12 13.82 -13.00
N TRP A 264 17.04 13.62 -12.25
CA TRP A 264 16.58 12.29 -11.88
C TRP A 264 16.01 11.57 -13.10
N THR A 265 16.41 10.32 -13.28
CA THR A 265 15.98 9.48 -14.42
C THR A 265 15.43 8.14 -13.91
N PRO A 266 14.32 7.63 -14.46
CA PRO A 266 13.83 6.29 -14.14
C PRO A 266 14.84 5.21 -14.52
N VAL A 267 15.11 4.32 -13.57
CA VAL A 267 15.90 3.10 -13.78
C VAL A 267 14.99 1.93 -14.10
N THR A 268 13.83 1.87 -13.45
CA THR A 268 12.81 0.84 -13.62
C THR A 268 11.43 1.48 -13.81
N GLY A 269 10.46 0.70 -14.28
CA GLY A 269 9.04 1.02 -14.07
C GLY A 269 8.60 0.65 -12.64
N PHE A 270 7.32 0.90 -12.33
CA PHE A 270 6.70 0.40 -11.09
C PHE A 270 6.57 -1.12 -11.14
N SER A 271 7.11 -1.81 -10.13
CA SER A 271 6.98 -3.26 -9.96
C SER A 271 7.13 -3.65 -8.49
N THR A 272 6.82 -4.89 -8.12
CA THR A 272 7.05 -5.41 -6.76
C THR A 272 8.53 -5.71 -6.47
N ALA A 273 9.43 -5.52 -7.46
CA ALA A 273 10.86 -5.72 -7.27
C ALA A 273 11.41 -4.70 -6.24
N ARG A 274 12.24 -5.19 -5.31
CA ARG A 274 12.86 -4.39 -4.24
C ARG A 274 14.39 -4.24 -4.39
N SER A 275 14.88 -4.52 -5.59
CA SER A 275 16.30 -4.32 -5.91
C SER A 275 16.56 -4.22 -7.39
N ALA A 276 17.62 -3.52 -7.76
CA ALA A 276 18.15 -3.45 -9.11
C ALA A 276 19.68 -3.59 -9.10
N GLN A 277 20.25 -4.19 -10.14
CA GLN A 277 21.69 -4.24 -10.36
C GLN A 277 22.12 -3.06 -11.24
N ARG A 278 23.13 -2.30 -10.79
CA ARG A 278 23.67 -1.15 -11.52
C ARG A 278 25.17 -1.28 -11.75
N MET A 279 25.64 -0.68 -12.83
CA MET A 279 27.05 -0.66 -13.22
C MET A 279 27.60 0.75 -13.05
N GLN A 280 28.36 0.97 -11.98
CA GLN A 280 28.84 2.30 -11.61
C GLN A 280 30.20 2.60 -12.23
N ALA A 281 30.30 3.68 -13.00
CA ALA A 281 31.60 4.21 -13.40
C ALA A 281 32.31 4.88 -12.21
N PRO A 282 33.60 4.58 -11.95
CA PRO A 282 34.42 5.28 -10.98
C PRO A 282 34.50 6.80 -11.24
N GLY A 283 34.74 7.59 -10.19
CA GLY A 283 34.89 9.04 -10.28
C GLY A 283 33.58 9.83 -10.40
N ARG A 284 32.45 9.18 -10.61
CA ARG A 284 31.11 9.80 -10.59
C ARG A 284 30.48 9.71 -9.20
N ARG A 285 29.56 10.63 -8.90
CA ARG A 285 28.66 10.54 -7.76
C ARG A 285 27.30 10.06 -8.25
N TYR A 286 26.71 9.08 -7.57
CA TYR A 286 25.38 8.56 -7.87
C TYR A 286 24.47 8.82 -6.68
N GLU A 287 23.19 9.05 -6.93
CA GLU A 287 22.15 9.06 -5.92
C GLU A 287 20.97 8.25 -6.43
N TYR A 288 20.29 7.59 -5.51
CA TYR A 288 19.14 6.77 -5.79
C TYR A 288 17.98 7.21 -4.93
N ARG A 289 16.79 7.22 -5.49
CA ARG A 289 15.55 7.39 -4.73
C ARG A 289 14.53 6.36 -5.16
N VAL A 290 13.71 5.96 -4.22
CA VAL A 290 12.60 5.01 -4.44
C VAL A 290 11.30 5.77 -4.28
N ILE A 291 10.37 5.48 -5.18
CA ILE A 291 9.00 5.99 -5.15
C ILE A 291 8.10 4.75 -5.01
N ALA A 292 7.23 4.73 -4.00
CA ALA A 292 6.24 3.68 -3.81
C ALA A 292 4.91 4.07 -4.45
N ARG A 293 4.12 3.08 -4.86
CA ARG A 293 2.76 3.24 -5.35
C ARG A 293 1.88 2.15 -4.78
N ASP A 294 0.71 2.55 -4.30
CA ASP A 294 -0.28 1.69 -3.67
C ASP A 294 -1.26 1.07 -4.69
N GLY A 295 -2.27 0.35 -4.20
CA GLY A 295 -3.29 -0.30 -5.02
C GLY A 295 -4.33 0.67 -5.60
N ALA A 296 -4.57 1.81 -4.95
CA ALA A 296 -5.46 2.87 -5.44
C ALA A 296 -4.77 3.78 -6.48
N GLY A 297 -3.45 3.68 -6.58
CA GLY A 297 -2.62 4.40 -7.52
C GLY A 297 -1.93 5.64 -6.94
N ASN A 298 -2.07 5.94 -5.64
CA ASN A 298 -1.37 7.06 -5.00
C ASN A 298 0.14 6.78 -4.97
N VAL A 299 0.92 7.85 -5.03
CA VAL A 299 2.37 7.79 -5.22
C VAL A 299 3.07 8.52 -4.09
N SER A 300 4.04 7.86 -3.46
CA SER A 300 4.76 8.44 -2.32
C SER A 300 5.60 9.66 -2.71
N THR A 301 5.82 10.54 -1.75
CA THR A 301 7.02 11.39 -1.74
C THR A 301 8.29 10.52 -1.93
N PRO A 302 9.27 10.91 -2.79
CA PRO A 302 10.44 10.07 -3.06
C PRO A 302 11.38 9.90 -1.85
N ALA A 303 11.70 8.66 -1.49
CA ALA A 303 12.67 8.35 -0.44
C ALA A 303 14.09 8.30 -1.01
N THR A 304 14.90 9.31 -0.71
CA THR A 304 16.27 9.43 -1.26
C THR A 304 17.30 8.76 -0.36
N GLY A 305 18.06 7.84 -0.94
CA GLY A 305 19.18 7.17 -0.29
C GLY A 305 20.44 8.03 -0.24
N LEU A 306 21.40 7.61 0.59
CA LEU A 306 22.69 8.26 0.71
C LEU A 306 23.49 8.18 -0.60
N GLY A 307 23.95 9.33 -1.09
CA GLY A 307 24.76 9.41 -2.30
C GLY A 307 26.00 8.51 -2.26
N LEU A 308 26.32 7.92 -3.39
CA LEU A 308 27.32 6.89 -3.61
C LEU A 308 28.49 7.43 -4.43
N ARG A 309 29.71 7.29 -3.93
CA ARG A 309 30.94 7.45 -4.73
C ARG A 309 31.71 6.13 -4.78
N VAL A 310 32.21 5.80 -5.97
CA VAL A 310 33.02 4.60 -6.19
C VAL A 310 34.50 4.96 -6.20
N ASP A 311 35.19 4.59 -5.13
CA ASP A 311 36.65 4.70 -5.00
C ASP A 311 37.30 3.40 -5.49
N ALA A 312 37.67 3.41 -6.76
CA ALA A 312 38.29 2.30 -7.47
C ALA A 312 39.82 2.37 -7.39
N ARG A 313 40.44 1.39 -6.71
CA ARG A 313 41.89 1.34 -6.50
C ARG A 313 42.47 0.14 -7.23
N GLN A 314 43.11 0.42 -8.36
CA GLN A 314 43.89 -0.59 -9.08
C GLN A 314 45.07 -1.07 -8.22
N GLU A 315 45.66 -2.20 -8.57
CA GLU A 315 46.86 -2.76 -7.97
C GLU A 315 48.06 -1.79 -7.95
N SER A 316 48.03 -0.75 -8.80
CA SER A 316 49.03 0.32 -8.84
C SER A 316 48.74 1.54 -7.99
N SER A 317 47.59 1.60 -7.32
CA SER A 317 47.21 2.75 -6.50
C SER A 317 48.19 2.94 -5.33
N SER A 318 48.58 4.18 -5.05
CA SER A 318 49.37 4.54 -3.87
C SER A 318 48.65 4.23 -2.55
N LEU A 319 47.32 4.03 -2.60
CA LEU A 319 46.50 3.62 -1.47
C LEU A 319 46.55 2.10 -1.22
N VAL A 320 47.33 1.35 -1.99
CA VAL A 320 47.62 -0.07 -1.77
C VAL A 320 49.11 -0.23 -1.49
N SER A 321 49.44 -0.60 -0.26
CA SER A 321 50.82 -0.89 0.16
C SER A 321 51.12 -2.38 0.13
N TYR A 322 52.36 -2.73 -0.19
CA TYR A 322 52.81 -4.11 -0.38
C TYR A 322 54.03 -4.40 0.49
N SER A 323 54.04 -5.56 1.16
CA SER A 323 55.25 -6.07 1.81
C SER A 323 56.22 -6.63 0.77
N SER A 324 57.41 -7.07 1.23
CA SER A 324 58.26 -7.96 0.44
C SER A 324 57.47 -9.22 0.01
N GLY A 325 57.82 -9.76 -1.17
CA GLY A 325 57.16 -10.94 -1.76
C GLY A 325 56.07 -10.65 -2.80
N TRP A 326 55.85 -9.39 -3.18
CA TRP A 326 55.05 -9.00 -4.36
C TRP A 326 55.95 -8.59 -5.52
N LEU A 327 55.66 -9.10 -6.72
CA LEU A 327 56.40 -8.76 -7.94
C LEU A 327 55.95 -7.43 -8.55
N SER A 328 56.65 -7.04 -9.61
CA SER A 328 56.16 -6.04 -10.56
C SER A 328 54.84 -6.49 -11.18
N ARG A 329 54.07 -5.51 -11.65
CA ARG A 329 52.76 -5.73 -12.25
C ARG A 329 52.89 -6.51 -13.55
N LEU A 330 52.05 -7.53 -13.73
CA LEU A 330 52.01 -8.40 -14.89
C LEU A 330 50.84 -7.99 -15.80
N ALA A 331 51.10 -7.91 -17.12
CA ALA A 331 50.08 -7.57 -18.11
C ALA A 331 49.02 -8.68 -18.22
N ARG A 332 47.75 -8.28 -18.14
CA ARG A 332 46.58 -9.16 -18.24
C ARG A 332 45.40 -8.37 -18.80
N ARG A 333 45.19 -8.38 -20.11
CA ARG A 333 44.15 -7.56 -20.78
C ARG A 333 42.74 -7.69 -20.18
N SER A 334 42.42 -8.87 -19.66
CA SER A 334 41.13 -9.19 -19.03
C SER A 334 41.01 -8.77 -17.56
N ALA A 335 42.08 -8.25 -16.94
CA ALA A 335 42.07 -7.66 -15.60
C ALA A 335 41.45 -6.26 -15.63
N TRP A 336 41.11 -5.71 -14.47
CA TRP A 336 40.32 -4.49 -14.39
C TRP A 336 41.05 -3.32 -15.03
N GLY A 337 42.30 -3.09 -14.63
CA GLY A 337 43.23 -2.11 -15.21
C GLY A 337 44.17 -2.70 -16.26
N ALA A 338 43.83 -3.84 -16.87
CA ALA A 338 44.67 -4.62 -17.79
C ALA A 338 45.99 -5.15 -17.19
N LYS A 339 46.14 -5.10 -15.86
CA LYS A 339 47.30 -5.60 -15.12
C LYS A 339 46.86 -6.23 -13.80
N VAL A 340 47.69 -7.11 -13.27
CA VAL A 340 47.56 -7.71 -11.93
C VAL A 340 48.91 -7.67 -11.23
N ARG A 341 48.95 -7.75 -9.91
CA ARG A 341 50.20 -7.88 -9.15
C ARG A 341 50.29 -9.27 -8.52
N PRO A 342 51.27 -10.11 -8.89
CA PRO A 342 51.42 -11.44 -8.34
C PRO A 342 52.36 -11.49 -7.13
N THR A 343 52.19 -12.50 -6.28
CA THR A 343 53.12 -12.85 -5.20
C THR A 343 54.19 -13.84 -5.68
N THR A 344 55.31 -13.87 -4.95
CA THR A 344 56.38 -14.88 -5.11
C THR A 344 56.67 -15.65 -3.83
N ARG A 345 56.09 -15.25 -2.70
CA ARG A 345 56.34 -15.87 -1.40
C ARG A 345 55.07 -15.90 -0.57
N THR A 346 54.78 -17.07 0.00
CA THR A 346 53.79 -17.22 1.06
C THR A 346 54.03 -16.20 2.18
N GLY A 347 52.94 -15.66 2.72
CA GLY A 347 53.00 -14.63 3.77
C GLY A 347 53.17 -13.20 3.25
N ALA A 348 53.35 -12.98 1.94
CA ALA A 348 53.32 -11.65 1.35
C ALA A 348 51.96 -10.97 1.56
N LYS A 349 51.97 -9.67 1.90
CA LYS A 349 50.76 -8.92 2.29
C LYS A 349 50.54 -7.67 1.45
N ALA A 350 49.31 -7.45 1.01
CA ALA A 350 48.84 -6.19 0.44
C ALA A 350 47.81 -5.56 1.39
N ARG A 351 47.87 -4.24 1.57
CA ARG A 351 47.02 -3.51 2.52
C ARG A 351 46.43 -2.27 1.88
N SER A 352 45.15 -2.00 2.15
CA SER A 352 44.51 -0.74 1.77
C SER A 352 43.63 -0.21 2.90
N SER A 353 43.94 1.00 3.37
CA SER A 353 43.16 1.69 4.41
C SER A 353 42.10 2.59 3.78
N PHE A 354 40.91 2.64 4.36
CA PHE A 354 39.79 3.40 3.81
C PHE A 354 38.76 3.78 4.86
N THR A 355 37.94 4.78 4.51
CA THR A 355 36.64 5.05 5.11
C THR A 355 35.58 4.84 4.03
N GLY A 356 34.42 4.29 4.39
CA GLY A 356 33.36 3.96 3.44
C GLY A 356 32.38 2.93 3.99
N ARG A 357 31.29 2.73 3.25
CA ARG A 357 30.17 1.83 3.63
C ARG A 357 30.35 0.40 3.15
N SER A 358 31.12 0.22 2.07
CA SER A 358 31.43 -1.10 1.55
C SER A 358 32.84 -1.20 1.01
N VAL A 359 33.40 -2.41 1.02
CA VAL A 359 34.68 -2.74 0.37
C VAL A 359 34.57 -4.06 -0.40
N ALA A 360 35.20 -4.11 -1.57
CA ALA A 360 35.49 -5.33 -2.30
C ALA A 360 36.99 -5.51 -2.54
N VAL A 361 37.47 -6.75 -2.49
CA VAL A 361 38.77 -7.14 -3.05
C VAL A 361 38.53 -7.85 -4.37
N VAL A 362 39.21 -7.38 -5.40
CA VAL A 362 39.06 -7.85 -6.78
C VAL A 362 40.29 -8.66 -7.16
N MET A 363 40.06 -9.90 -7.58
CA MET A 363 41.11 -10.85 -7.94
C MET A 363 40.68 -11.72 -9.12
N PRO A 364 41.61 -12.23 -9.93
CA PRO A 364 41.33 -13.31 -10.86
C PRO A 364 41.14 -14.64 -10.13
N LYS A 365 40.46 -15.57 -10.81
CA LYS A 365 40.36 -16.98 -10.46
C LYS A 365 40.80 -17.82 -11.68
N ALA A 366 41.90 -18.55 -11.56
CA ALA A 366 42.51 -19.38 -12.61
C ALA A 366 43.18 -20.62 -12.01
N ARG A 367 43.20 -21.73 -12.77
CA ARG A 367 43.67 -23.06 -12.28
C ARG A 367 45.11 -23.10 -11.75
N ASN A 368 45.94 -22.14 -12.14
CA ASN A 368 47.36 -22.07 -11.80
C ASN A 368 47.67 -21.04 -10.69
N LEU A 369 46.64 -20.52 -10.01
CA LEU A 369 46.80 -19.62 -8.87
C LEU A 369 46.73 -20.41 -7.55
N GLY A 370 46.82 -19.69 -6.45
CA GLY A 370 46.85 -20.25 -5.11
C GLY A 370 45.72 -19.75 -4.22
N THR A 371 45.98 -19.73 -2.92
CA THR A 371 45.03 -19.34 -1.89
C THR A 371 45.49 -18.07 -1.19
N ALA A 372 44.58 -17.11 -1.04
CA ALA A 372 44.78 -15.89 -0.28
C ALA A 372 43.93 -15.90 0.99
N LYS A 373 44.36 -15.21 2.04
CA LYS A 373 43.53 -14.84 3.19
C LYS A 373 43.23 -13.36 3.12
N VAL A 374 41.95 -13.00 3.07
CA VAL A 374 41.49 -11.61 3.03
C VAL A 374 40.84 -11.27 4.36
N CYS A 375 41.34 -10.25 5.06
CA CYS A 375 40.82 -9.79 6.32
C CYS A 375 40.41 -8.32 6.27
N LEU A 376 39.26 -7.99 6.86
CA LEU A 376 38.88 -6.63 7.25
C LEU A 376 39.34 -6.38 8.68
N LEU A 377 40.01 -5.25 8.89
CA LEU A 377 40.53 -4.82 10.18
C LEU A 377 39.96 -3.46 10.57
N ARG A 378 39.80 -3.26 11.88
CA ARG A 378 39.54 -1.97 12.52
C ARG A 378 40.65 -1.75 13.56
N GLY A 379 41.53 -0.79 13.29
CA GLY A 379 42.79 -0.68 14.03
C GLY A 379 43.67 -1.94 13.85
N ALA A 380 44.05 -2.56 14.96
CA ALA A 380 44.76 -3.85 14.97
C ALA A 380 43.82 -5.07 14.94
N ALA A 381 42.55 -4.90 15.31
CA ALA A 381 41.61 -6.01 15.46
C ALA A 381 41.07 -6.48 14.09
N ARG A 382 41.12 -7.80 13.85
CA ARG A 382 40.45 -8.45 12.71
C ARG A 382 38.96 -8.55 13.00
N ARG A 383 38.13 -8.00 12.10
CA ARG A 383 36.67 -8.00 12.22
C ARG A 383 36.02 -9.10 11.38
N ALA A 384 36.63 -9.40 10.23
CA ALA A 384 36.23 -10.50 9.39
C ALA A 384 37.44 -11.01 8.63
N CYS A 385 37.53 -12.32 8.44
CA CYS A 385 38.53 -12.92 7.56
C CYS A 385 37.87 -14.02 6.73
N THR A 386 38.32 -14.18 5.50
CA THR A 386 37.94 -15.31 4.66
C THR A 386 39.16 -15.84 3.92
N THR A 387 39.16 -17.14 3.65
CA THR A 387 40.12 -17.77 2.77
C THR A 387 39.53 -17.76 1.37
N VAL A 388 40.26 -17.16 0.43
CA VAL A 388 39.90 -17.06 -0.99
C VAL A 388 40.77 -18.03 -1.77
N ASP A 389 40.15 -19.07 -2.32
CA ASP A 389 40.75 -19.91 -3.35
C ASP A 389 40.69 -19.17 -4.70
N GLN A 390 41.85 -18.84 -5.26
CA GLN A 390 41.98 -18.30 -6.62
C GLN A 390 42.11 -19.40 -7.68
N SER A 391 42.22 -20.66 -7.28
CA SER A 391 42.30 -21.84 -8.15
C SER A 391 41.10 -22.79 -8.03
N PRO A 392 39.85 -22.31 -7.88
CA PRO A 392 38.74 -23.21 -7.62
C PRO A 392 38.46 -24.11 -8.82
N ARG A 393 37.88 -25.27 -8.55
CA ARG A 393 37.50 -26.26 -9.59
C ARG A 393 36.47 -25.70 -10.59
N SER A 394 35.63 -24.77 -10.15
CA SER A 394 34.60 -24.07 -10.94
C SER A 394 34.51 -22.59 -10.56
N GLY A 395 33.83 -21.76 -11.37
CA GLY A 395 33.72 -20.32 -11.11
C GLY A 395 35.00 -19.54 -11.42
N LEU A 396 35.82 -20.04 -12.35
CA LEU A 396 36.97 -19.33 -12.91
C LEU A 396 36.52 -18.03 -13.58
N GLY A 397 37.44 -17.08 -13.67
CA GLY A 397 37.16 -15.80 -14.31
C GLY A 397 38.09 -14.70 -13.83
N GLN A 398 37.96 -13.53 -14.44
CA GLN A 398 38.79 -12.36 -14.14
C GLN A 398 37.94 -11.33 -13.40
N ARG A 399 38.60 -10.40 -12.69
CA ARG A 399 37.94 -9.24 -12.06
C ARG A 399 36.81 -9.61 -11.11
N LYS A 400 36.96 -10.70 -10.36
CA LYS A 400 35.92 -11.19 -9.44
C LYS A 400 36.03 -10.47 -8.11
N ALA A 401 34.92 -9.95 -7.58
CA ALA A 401 34.83 -9.61 -6.16
C ALA A 401 34.92 -10.89 -5.34
N VAL A 402 36.11 -11.22 -4.85
CA VAL A 402 36.34 -12.44 -4.07
C VAL A 402 36.05 -12.26 -2.59
N PHE A 403 35.91 -11.02 -2.15
CA PHE A 403 35.55 -10.63 -0.80
C PHE A 403 34.74 -9.36 -0.89
N THR A 404 33.57 -9.30 -0.24
CA THR A 404 32.84 -8.05 -0.01
C THR A 404 32.45 -7.90 1.46
N ARG A 405 32.44 -6.67 1.95
CA ARG A 405 31.81 -6.30 3.22
C ARG A 405 31.02 -5.01 3.01
N ASN A 406 29.75 -5.03 3.41
CA ASN A 406 28.81 -3.91 3.34
C ASN A 406 28.41 -3.48 4.77
N GLY A 407 27.63 -2.41 4.91
CA GLY A 407 27.13 -1.94 6.20
C GLY A 407 28.21 -1.41 7.15
N LEU A 408 29.35 -0.97 6.59
CA LEU A 408 30.44 -0.38 7.37
C LEU A 408 30.11 1.07 7.75
N SER A 409 30.58 1.51 8.91
CA SER A 409 30.50 2.93 9.28
C SER A 409 31.35 3.78 8.32
N PRO A 410 30.78 4.81 7.66
CA PRO A 410 31.48 5.61 6.66
C PRO A 410 32.51 6.57 7.25
N THR A 411 32.41 6.90 8.53
CA THR A 411 33.34 7.83 9.20
C THR A 411 34.49 7.10 9.89
N GLN A 412 34.36 5.78 10.08
CA GLN A 412 35.34 4.99 10.80
C GLN A 412 36.43 4.45 9.86
N PRO A 413 37.72 4.53 10.24
CA PRO A 413 38.80 3.96 9.44
C PRO A 413 38.81 2.43 9.53
N HIS A 414 38.88 1.79 8.37
CA HIS A 414 39.06 0.36 8.18
C HIS A 414 40.30 0.08 7.35
N ARG A 415 40.78 -1.16 7.38
CA ARG A 415 41.85 -1.64 6.51
C ARG A 415 41.52 -3.03 6.00
N VAL A 416 41.66 -3.24 4.70
CA VAL A 416 41.67 -4.60 4.13
C VAL A 416 43.11 -5.08 3.99
N GLU A 417 43.38 -6.31 4.42
CA GLU A 417 44.67 -7.00 4.28
C GLU A 417 44.46 -8.29 3.49
N VAL A 418 45.21 -8.44 2.39
CA VAL A 418 45.33 -9.67 1.61
C VAL A 418 46.66 -10.29 1.98
N SER A 419 46.67 -11.57 2.37
CA SER A 419 47.88 -12.34 2.65
C SER A 419 47.94 -13.58 1.75
N ASP A 420 49.11 -13.87 1.20
CA ASP A 420 49.38 -15.13 0.50
C ASP A 420 49.42 -16.29 1.52
N VAL A 421 48.65 -17.35 1.29
CA VAL A 421 48.61 -18.56 2.13
C VAL A 421 49.34 -19.72 1.47
N SER A 422 49.14 -19.92 0.17
CA SER A 422 49.81 -20.97 -0.61
C SER A 422 49.70 -20.68 -2.10
N GLY A 423 50.68 -21.16 -2.88
CA GLY A 423 50.73 -20.94 -4.33
C GLY A 423 50.94 -19.46 -4.68
N ARG A 424 50.63 -19.09 -5.92
CA ARG A 424 50.72 -17.69 -6.39
C ARG A 424 49.38 -16.99 -6.23
N VAL A 425 49.34 -15.87 -5.53
CA VAL A 425 48.17 -14.99 -5.40
C VAL A 425 48.32 -13.79 -6.34
N GLU A 426 47.26 -13.44 -7.04
CA GLU A 426 47.19 -12.23 -7.87
C GLU A 426 46.18 -11.23 -7.31
N LEU A 427 46.58 -9.96 -7.17
CA LEU A 427 45.69 -8.85 -6.84
C LEU A 427 45.41 -8.02 -8.09
N ASP A 428 44.13 -7.74 -8.36
CA ASP A 428 43.67 -6.85 -9.43
C ASP A 428 43.34 -5.46 -8.85
N GLY A 429 42.59 -5.41 -7.73
CA GLY A 429 42.33 -4.13 -7.08
C GLY A 429 41.49 -4.22 -5.81
N VAL A 430 41.19 -3.05 -5.25
CA VAL A 430 40.31 -2.86 -4.10
C VAL A 430 39.29 -1.78 -4.46
N VAL A 431 38.03 -2.00 -4.12
CA VAL A 431 36.95 -1.03 -4.38
C VAL A 431 36.28 -0.65 -3.10
N VAL A 432 36.04 0.64 -2.90
CA VAL A 432 35.32 1.15 -1.73
C VAL A 432 34.11 1.95 -2.20
N LEU A 433 32.94 1.64 -1.65
CA LEU A 433 31.76 2.50 -1.79
C LEU A 433 31.75 3.49 -0.64
N LYS A 434 31.78 4.78 -0.97
CA LYS A 434 31.73 5.89 -0.01
C LYS A 434 30.33 6.47 0.02
#